data_AF-A0A7X9DRB3-F1
#
_entry.id   AF-A0A7X9DRB3-F1
#
_cell.length_a   1.000
_cell.length_b   1.000
_cell.length_c   1.000
_cell.angle_alpha   90.00
_cell.angle_beta   90.00
_cell.angle_gamma   90.00
#
_symmetry.space_group_name_H-M   'P 1'
#
loop_
_entity.id
_entity.type
_entity.pdbx_description
1 polymer ?
#
loop_
_entity_poly.entity_id
_entity_poly.type
_entity_poly.pdbx_seq_one_letter_code
_entity_poly.pdbx_strand_id
1 'polypeptide(L)' 'MNLEEIIREENIVYRRTPLLTDKALSYCPGCGHGTTHRLIMEVIEEMG' A
#
# COMPACT_ATOMS: atom_id res chain seq x y z
N MET A 1 -7.38 23.79 11.42
CA MET A 1 -7.08 22.59 10.63
C MET A 1 -8.33 22.26 9.86
N ASN A 2 -8.32 22.55 8.56
CA ASN A 2 -9.41 22.15 7.67
C ASN A 2 -9.12 20.76 7.08
N LEU A 3 -10.09 20.16 6.41
CA LEU A 3 -9.94 18.80 5.88
C LEU A 3 -8.97 18.79 4.69
N GLU A 4 -8.98 19.87 3.91
CA GLU A 4 -8.16 20.06 2.73
C GLU A 4 -6.66 20.13 3.06
N GLU A 5 -6.30 20.66 4.22
CA GLU A 5 -4.93 20.68 4.75
C GLU A 5 -4.42 19.27 5.09
N ILE A 6 -5.32 18.34 5.43
CA ILE A 6 -4.99 16.95 5.77
C ILE A 6 -4.87 16.09 4.50
N ILE A 7 -5.81 16.23 3.56
CA ILE A 7 -5.89 15.43 2.33
C ILE A 7 -4.98 16.04 1.25
N ARG A 8 -3.67 15.96 1.48
CA ARG A 8 -2.65 16.44 0.53
C ARG A 8 -1.72 15.29 0.13
N GLU A 9 -1.17 15.38 -1.08
CA GLU A 9 -0.33 14.32 -1.65
C GLU A 9 0.90 14.05 -0.78
N GLU A 10 1.52 15.09 -0.22
CA GLU A 10 2.67 14.94 0.68
C GLU A 10 2.35 14.20 2.00
N ASN A 11 1.08 14.09 2.38
CA ASN A 11 0.64 13.41 3.59
C ASN A 11 0.29 11.93 3.32
N ILE A 12 0.43 11.43 2.09
CA ILE A 12 0.16 10.04 1.76
C ILE A 12 1.25 9.15 2.36
N VAL A 13 0.90 8.44 3.43
CA VAL A 13 1.76 7.45 4.10
C VAL A 13 1.49 6.01 3.65
N TYR A 14 0.44 5.79 2.84
CA TYR A 14 -0.01 4.48 2.42
C TYR A 14 -0.60 4.54 1.01
N ARG A 15 -0.04 3.73 0.09
CA ARG A 15 -0.60 3.53 -1.25
C ARG A 15 -0.39 2.08 -1.70
N ARG A 16 -1.21 1.60 -2.63
CA ARG A 16 -0.94 0.32 -3.31
C ARG A 16 0.23 0.53 -4.28
N THR A 17 1.30 -0.22 -4.12
CA THR A 17 2.44 -0.22 -5.05
C THR A 17 2.01 -0.63 -6.47
N PRO A 18 2.51 0.05 -7.53
CA PRO A 18 2.23 -0.29 -8.92
C PRO A 18 2.82 -1.64 -9.35
N LEU A 19 3.73 -2.22 -8.55
CA LEU A 19 4.35 -3.52 -8.87
C LEU A 19 3.44 -4.72 -8.51
N LEU A 20 2.33 -4.52 -7.81
CA LEU A 20 1.34 -5.57 -7.56
C LEU A 20 0.51 -5.84 -8.81
N THR A 21 0.40 -7.11 -9.21
CA THR A 21 -0.53 -7.52 -10.27
C THR A 21 -1.99 -7.26 -9.90
N ASP A 22 -2.88 -7.16 -10.89
CA ASP A 22 -4.33 -7.01 -10.68
C ASP A 22 -5.05 -8.27 -10.21
N LYS A 23 -4.31 -9.38 -10.03
CA LYS A 23 -4.87 -10.60 -9.47
C LYS A 23 -5.26 -10.37 -8.00
N ALA A 24 -6.52 -10.66 -7.69
CA ALA A 24 -7.01 -10.65 -6.32
C ALA A 24 -6.23 -11.63 -5.44
N LEU A 25 -5.85 -11.18 -4.23
CA LEU A 25 -5.21 -12.02 -3.24
C LEU A 25 -6.24 -12.98 -2.62
N SER A 26 -5.84 -14.24 -2.42
CA SER A 26 -6.70 -15.30 -1.88
C SER A 26 -6.68 -15.39 -0.34
N TYR A 27 -6.21 -14.34 0.33
CA TYR A 27 -6.01 -14.33 1.78
C TYR A 27 -7.26 -13.93 2.55
N CYS A 28 -7.46 -14.51 3.73
CA CYS A 28 -8.56 -14.15 4.61
C CYS A 28 -8.43 -12.70 5.12
N PRO A 29 -9.54 -11.98 5.36
CA PRO A 29 -9.50 -10.69 6.05
C PRO A 29 -8.84 -10.82 7.43
N GLY A 30 -7.86 -9.95 7.72
CA GLY A 30 -7.19 -9.90 9.04
C GLY A 30 -5.99 -10.85 9.24
N CYS A 31 -5.69 -11.77 8.32
CA CYS A 31 -4.59 -12.74 8.50
C CYS A 31 -3.17 -12.19 8.24
N GLY A 32 -3.03 -10.90 7.92
CA GLY A 32 -1.74 -10.24 7.71
C GLY A 32 -1.02 -10.55 6.38
N HIS A 33 -1.33 -11.66 5.71
CA HIS A 33 -0.66 -12.04 4.45
C HIS A 33 -0.72 -10.95 3.36
N GLY A 34 -1.85 -10.27 3.21
CA GLY A 34 -1.98 -9.15 2.28
C GLY A 34 -1.06 -7.97 2.66
N THR A 35 -0.93 -7.68 3.95
CA THR A 35 0.00 -6.66 4.46
C THR A 35 1.45 -7.05 4.17
N THR A 36 1.83 -8.30 4.41
CA THR A 36 3.18 -8.80 4.11
C THR A 36 3.50 -8.70 2.62
N HIS A 37 2.58 -9.10 1.73
CA HIS A 37 2.76 -8.96 0.29
C HIS A 37 2.97 -7.50 -0.13
N ARG A 38 2.17 -6.57 0.40
CA ARG A 38 2.33 -5.13 0.13
C ARG A 38 3.70 -4.63 0.60
N LEU A 39 4.09 -4.91 1.85
CA LEU A 39 5.36 -4.46 2.42
C LEU A 39 6.56 -4.95 1.61
N ILE A 40 6.55 -6.23 1.20
CA ILE A 40 7.62 -6.77 0.36
C ILE A 40 7.68 -6.04 -0.98
N MET A 41 6.53 -5.76 -1.60
CA MET A 41 6.49 -5.06 -2.88
C MET A 41 6.89 -3.59 -2.78
N GLU A 42 6.62 -2.91 -1.66
CA GLU A 42 7.11 -1.55 -1.38
C GLU A 42 8.64 -1.53 -1.31
N VAL A 43 9.25 -2.49 -0.61
CA VAL A 43 10.71 -2.63 -0.58
C VAL A 43 11.28 -2.91 -1.97
N ILE A 44 10.61 -3.74 -2.78
CA ILE A 44 11.05 -4.01 -4.16
C ILE A 44 10.95 -2.74 -5.02
N GLU A 45 9.89 -1.94 -4.87
CA GLU A 45 9.73 -0.66 -5.58
C GLU A 45 10.82 0.35 -5.17
N GLU A 46 11.19 0.39 -3.89
CA GLU A 46 12.26 1.29 -3.40
C GLU A 46 13.66 0.85 -3.85
N MET A 47 13.90 -0.45 -4.02
CA MET A 47 15.21 -1.01 -4.38
C MET A 47 15.43 -1.16 -5.89
N GLY A 48 14.39 -0.98 -6.71
CA GLY A 48 14.40 -1.22 -8.17
C GLY A 48 14.61 0.03 -9.01
#